data_AF-A0A8H7ZPL9-F1
#
_entry.id   AF-A0A8H7ZPL9-F1
#
_cell.length_a   1.000
_cell.length_b   1.000
_cell.length_c   1.000
_cell.angle_alpha   90.00
_cell.angle_beta   90.00
_cell.angle_gamma   90.00
#
_symmetry.space_group_name_H-M   'P 1'
#
loop_
_entity.id
_entity.type
_entity.pdbx_description
1 polymer ?
#
loop_
_entity_poly.entity_id
_entity_poly.type
_entity_poly.pdbx_seq_one_letter_code
_entity_poly.pdbx_strand_id
1 'polypeptide(L)'
;MGCSVSQEESDRKKISNAIEKELKKNRVAQKYEVKLLLLGAGESGKSTVLKQMKLIHDNGFSDDERVAAREVIFSNIVQSMRAILEAMKSL
;
A
#
# COMPACT_ATOMS: atom_id res chain seq x y z
N MET A 1 -10.25 -10.35 -49.57
CA MET A 1 -10.06 -9.44 -48.42
C MET A 1 -10.75 -10.04 -47.18
N GLY A 2 -10.19 -11.10 -46.58
CA GLY A 2 -10.85 -11.83 -45.48
C GLY A 2 -9.92 -12.44 -44.43
N CYS A 3 -8.59 -12.32 -44.57
CA CYS A 3 -7.64 -12.90 -43.61
C CYS A 3 -7.26 -11.99 -42.45
N SER A 4 -7.49 -10.68 -42.54
CA SER A 4 -7.12 -9.72 -41.47
C SER A 4 -8.08 -9.79 -40.28
N VAL A 5 -9.38 -9.95 -40.53
CA VAL A 5 -10.41 -10.01 -39.47
C VAL A 5 -10.27 -11.27 -38.61
N SER A 6 -9.90 -12.42 -39.21
CA SER A 6 -9.71 -13.67 -38.47
C SER A 6 -8.47 -13.66 -37.57
N GLN A 7 -7.43 -12.93 -37.95
CA GLN A 7 -6.21 -12.80 -37.16
C GLN A 7 -6.45 -11.92 -35.93
N GLU A 8 -7.13 -10.78 -36.10
CA GLU A 8 -7.52 -9.92 -34.97
C GLU A 8 -8.44 -10.63 -33.99
N GLU A 9 -9.39 -11.44 -34.46
CA GLU A 9 -10.27 -12.21 -33.58
C GLU A 9 -9.51 -13.31 -32.80
N SER A 10 -8.51 -13.93 -33.43
CA SER A 10 -7.61 -14.90 -32.77
C SER A 10 -6.80 -14.23 -31.66
N ASP A 11 -6.23 -13.06 -31.93
CA ASP A 11 -5.42 -12.33 -30.96
C ASP A 11 -6.28 -11.79 -29.80
N ARG A 12 -7.50 -11.31 -30.09
CA ARG A 12 -8.49 -10.98 -29.05
C ARG A 12 -8.84 -12.17 -28.17
N LYS A 13 -9.03 -13.37 -28.75
CA LYS A 13 -9.27 -14.61 -27.98
C LYS A 13 -8.08 -14.98 -27.10
N LYS A 14 -6.85 -14.84 -27.59
CA LYS A 14 -5.63 -15.09 -26.77
C LYS A 14 -5.56 -14.14 -25.57
N ILE A 15 -5.82 -12.85 -25.79
CA ILE A 15 -5.87 -11.84 -24.72
C ILE A 15 -6.96 -12.18 -23.71
N SER A 16 -8.18 -12.49 -24.18
CA SER A 16 -9.30 -12.88 -23.31
C SER A 16 -8.96 -14.10 -22.45
N ASN A 17 -8.37 -15.14 -23.05
CA ASN A 17 -7.96 -16.34 -22.34
C ASN A 17 -6.85 -16.06 -21.31
N ALA A 18 -5.93 -15.14 -21.62
CA ALA A 18 -4.89 -14.72 -20.67
C ALA A 18 -5.49 -14.00 -19.46
N ILE A 19 -6.45 -13.08 -19.70
CA ILE A 19 -7.19 -12.38 -18.64
C ILE A 19 -7.97 -13.37 -17.77
N GLU A 20 -8.70 -14.31 -18.36
CA GLU A 20 -9.45 -15.32 -17.59
C GLU A 20 -8.53 -16.18 -16.73
N LYS A 21 -7.35 -16.56 -17.25
CA LYS A 21 -6.35 -17.32 -16.51
C LYS A 21 -5.83 -16.51 -15.32
N GLU A 22 -5.56 -15.22 -15.50
CA GLU A 22 -5.12 -14.32 -14.44
C GLU A 22 -6.21 -14.13 -13.38
N LEU A 23 -7.46 -13.90 -13.80
CA LEU A 23 -8.62 -13.79 -12.90
C LEU A 23 -8.81 -15.06 -12.06
N LYS A 24 -8.65 -16.24 -12.67
CA LYS A 24 -8.73 -17.51 -11.94
C LYS A 24 -7.61 -17.65 -10.91
N LYS A 25 -6.38 -17.26 -11.26
CA LYS A 25 -5.24 -17.25 -10.33
C LYS A 25 -5.48 -16.29 -9.16
N ASN A 26 -5.97 -15.07 -9.44
CA ASN A 26 -6.26 -14.06 -8.43
C ASN A 26 -7.40 -14.50 -7.50
N ARG A 27 -8.45 -15.14 -8.01
CA ARG A 27 -9.52 -15.71 -7.18
C ARG A 27 -9.00 -16.75 -6.18
N VAL A 28 -8.09 -17.61 -6.63
CA VAL A 28 -7.47 -18.61 -5.73
C VAL A 28 -6.61 -17.91 -4.68
N ALA A 29 -5.77 -16.96 -5.07
CA ALA A 29 -4.94 -16.20 -4.12
C ALA A 29 -5.80 -15.46 -3.07
N GLN A 30 -6.85 -14.77 -3.49
CA GLN A 30 -7.79 -14.07 -2.61
C GLN A 30 -8.51 -15.01 -1.65
N LYS A 31 -8.79 -16.25 -2.04
CA LYS A 31 -9.44 -17.23 -1.15
C LYS A 31 -8.58 -17.57 0.07
N TYR A 32 -7.26 -17.47 -0.05
CA TYR A 32 -6.31 -17.74 1.02
C TYR A 32 -5.73 -16.47 1.66
N GLU A 33 -6.15 -15.28 1.20
CA GLU A 33 -5.74 -14.01 1.77
C GLU A 33 -6.45 -13.76 3.10
N VAL A 34 -5.68 -13.51 4.16
CA VAL A 34 -6.22 -13.14 5.48
C VAL A 34 -6.26 -11.62 5.58
N LYS A 35 -7.47 -11.06 5.73
CA LYS A 35 -7.68 -9.62 5.88
C LYS A 35 -7.85 -9.26 7.36
N LEU A 36 -7.03 -8.34 7.84
CA LEU A 36 -7.03 -7.87 9.22
C LEU A 36 -7.46 -6.39 9.26
N LEU A 37 -8.37 -6.06 10.18
CA LEU A 37 -8.78 -4.69 10.46
C LEU A 37 -8.30 -4.30 11.86
N LEU A 38 -7.45 -3.27 11.94
CA LEU A 38 -6.98 -2.72 13.21
C LEU A 38 -7.87 -1.54 13.62
N LEU A 39 -8.50 -1.65 14.79
CA LEU A 39 -9.37 -0.61 15.36
C LEU A 39 -8.72 0.01 16.60
N GLY A 40 -9.08 1.27 16.88
CA GLY A 40 -8.59 2.01 18.05
C GLY A 40 -8.74 3.52 17.88
N ALA A 41 -8.67 4.27 18.97
CA ALA A 41 -8.72 5.73 18.99
C ALA A 41 -7.61 6.37 18.13
N GLY A 42 -7.73 7.67 17.84
CA GLY A 42 -6.62 8.43 17.26
C GLY A 42 -5.33 8.19 18.06
N GLU A 43 -4.20 8.09 17.35
CA GLU A 43 -2.86 7.97 17.98
C GLU A 43 -2.61 6.71 18.82
N SER A 44 -3.54 5.74 18.84
CA SER A 44 -3.43 4.49 19.61
C SER A 44 -2.35 3.50 19.11
N GLY A 45 -1.44 3.91 18.23
CA GLY A 45 -0.33 3.09 17.73
C GLY A 45 -0.66 2.12 16.58
N LYS A 46 -1.84 2.19 15.96
CA LYS A 46 -2.21 1.30 14.81
C LYS A 46 -1.18 1.33 13.67
N SER A 47 -0.76 2.53 13.26
CA SER A 47 0.26 2.69 12.21
C SER A 47 1.62 2.14 12.65
N THR A 48 1.93 2.19 13.94
CA THR A 48 3.16 1.62 14.50
C THR A 48 3.15 0.10 14.41
N VAL A 49 2.03 -0.55 14.72
CA VAL A 49 1.87 -2.02 14.57
C VAL A 49 2.06 -2.43 13.12
N LEU A 50 1.45 -1.72 12.16
CA LEU A 50 1.64 -2.01 10.73
C LEU A 50 3.10 -1.83 10.28
N LYS A 51 3.78 -0.78 10.76
CA LYS A 51 5.21 -0.56 10.48
C LYS A 51 6.08 -1.70 11.03
N GLN A 52 5.75 -2.23 12.21
CA GLN A 52 6.46 -3.39 12.78
C GLN A 52 6.20 -4.67 11.97
N MET A 53 4.96 -4.90 11.53
CA MET A 53 4.66 -6.04 10.66
C MET A 53 5.48 -6.00 9.37
N LYS A 54 5.61 -4.82 8.75
CA LYS A 54 6.48 -4.64 7.58
C LYS A 54 7.95 -4.92 7.91
N LEU A 55 8.44 -4.40 9.04
CA LEU A 55 9.82 -4.60 9.47
C LEU A 55 10.18 -6.08 9.68
N ILE A 56 9.26 -6.86 10.27
CA ILE A 56 9.50 -8.26 10.67
C ILE A 56 9.21 -9.22 9.50
N HIS A 57 8.22 -8.93 8.66
CA HIS A 57 7.68 -9.89 7.68
C HIS A 57 7.82 -9.48 6.22
N ASP A 58 8.19 -8.24 5.90
CA ASP A 58 8.21 -7.70 4.52
C ASP A 58 9.52 -6.96 4.22
N ASN A 59 10.66 -7.59 4.55
CA ASN A 59 12.03 -7.13 4.25
C ASN A 59 12.37 -5.68 4.70
N GLY A 60 11.61 -5.11 5.62
CA GLY A 60 11.83 -3.75 6.11
C GLY A 60 11.44 -2.66 5.13
N PHE A 61 12.00 -1.46 5.32
CA PHE A 61 11.71 -0.29 4.50
C PHE A 61 12.80 -0.08 3.45
N SER A 62 12.37 0.16 2.22
CA SER A 62 13.24 0.55 1.11
C SER A 62 13.88 1.93 1.34
N ASP A 63 14.94 2.24 0.60
CA ASP A 63 15.61 3.53 0.73
C ASP A 63 14.72 4.69 0.30
N ASP A 64 13.90 4.52 -0.73
CA ASP A 64 12.91 5.52 -1.15
C ASP A 64 11.88 5.81 -0.05
N GLU A 65 11.41 4.77 0.66
CA GLU A 65 10.51 4.95 1.80
C GLU A 65 11.18 5.68 2.97
N ARG A 66 12.46 5.42 3.21
CA ARG A 66 13.23 6.13 4.26
C ARG A 66 13.45 7.59 3.90
N VAL A 67 13.71 7.88 2.63
CA VAL A 67 13.83 9.26 2.12
C VAL A 67 12.49 9.98 2.27
N ALA A 68 11.37 9.36 1.89
CA ALA A 68 10.04 9.94 2.09
C ALA A 68 9.72 10.16 3.58
N ALA A 69 10.11 9.24 4.46
CA ALA A 69 9.91 9.39 5.91
C ALA A 69 10.66 10.59 6.50
N ARG A 70 11.77 11.02 5.89
CA ARG A 70 12.55 12.17 6.35
C ARG A 70 11.73 13.46 6.39
N GLU A 71 10.92 13.71 5.37
CA GLU A 71 10.05 14.90 5.31
C GLU A 71 9.04 14.89 6.47
N VAL A 72 8.40 13.74 6.71
CA VAL A 72 7.45 13.56 7.81
C VAL A 72 8.14 13.78 9.16
N ILE A 73 9.36 13.28 9.34
CA ILE A 73 10.14 13.48 10.58
C ILE A 73 10.39 14.97 10.83
N PHE A 74 10.87 15.71 9.81
CA PHE A 74 11.11 17.14 9.97
C PHE A 74 9.83 17.92 10.25
N SER A 75 8.74 17.61 9.55
CA SER A 75 7.42 18.21 9.82
C SER A 75 6.99 17.97 11.26
N ASN A 76 7.12 16.75 11.77
CA ASN A 76 6.75 16.40 13.14
C ASN A 76 7.60 17.14 14.17
N ILE A 77 8.91 17.33 13.93
CA ILE A 77 9.79 18.09 14.82
C ILE A 77 9.30 19.54 14.94
N VAL A 78 9.05 20.20 13.81
CA VAL A 78 8.61 21.61 13.78
C VAL A 78 7.24 21.77 14.44
N GLN A 79 6.29 20.89 14.10
CA GLN A 79 4.95 20.90 14.69
C GLN A 79 4.99 20.67 16.20
N SER A 80 5.80 19.70 16.66
CA SER A 80 5.95 19.42 18.10
C SER A 80 6.55 20.60 18.84
N MET A 81 7.61 21.22 18.28
CA MET A 81 8.23 22.40 18.89
C MET A 81 7.24 23.57 18.99
N ARG A 82 6.47 23.81 17.92
CA ARG A 82 5.42 24.83 17.94
C ARG A 82 4.37 24.54 19.02
N ALA A 83 3.87 23.31 19.09
CA ALA A 83 2.88 22.91 20.09
C ALA A 83 3.39 23.14 21.52
N ILE A 84 4.66 22.80 21.80
CA ILE A 84 5.29 23.06 23.09
C ILE A 84 5.34 24.56 23.40
N LEU A 85 5.81 25.39 22.47
CA LEU A 85 5.91 26.84 22.67
C LEU A 85 4.53 27.52 22.85
N GLU A 86 3.51 27.06 22.13
CA GLU A 86 2.13 27.54 22.31
C GLU A 86 1.59 27.13 23.69
N ALA A 87 1.79 25.87 24.10
CA ALA A 87 1.38 25.40 25.42
C ALA A 87 2.03 26.20 26.55
N MET A 88 3.31 26.55 26.43
CA MET A 88 4.02 27.38 27.42
C MET A 88 3.44 28.80 27.59
N LYS A 89 2.75 29.35 26.57
CA LYS A 89 2.07 30.65 26.67
C LYS A 89 0.72 30.56 27.38
N SER A 90 0.15 29.35 27.43
CA SER A 90 -1.15 29.06 28.06
C SER A 90 -1.05 28.49 29.48
N LEU A 91 0.17 28.31 29.99
CA LEU A 91 0.46 28.09 31.42
C LEU A 91 0.62 29.44 32.12
#